data_AF-A0A7Y9NJX6-F1
#
_entry.id   AF-A0A7Y9NJX6-F1
#
_cell.length_a   1.000
_cell.length_b   1.000
_cell.length_c   1.000
_cell.angle_alpha   90.00
_cell.angle_beta   90.00
_cell.angle_gamma   90.00
#
_symmetry.space_group_name_H-M   'P 1'
#
loop_
_entity.id
_entity.type
_entity.pdbx_description
1 polymer ?
#
loop_
_entity_poly.entity_id
_entity_poly.type
_entity_poly.pdbx_seq_one_letter_code
_entity_poly.pdbx_strand_id
1 'polypeptide(L)'
;MQSLDIQGFSYEERQGLLPSLTSAFADCGGWILNRRTLSPTTVEFRVEIQLRAVIDLYASIISSGLELTRAGHLGFTHLCTCRKNLTTPADLGQIITIRLEISFLEDATLQSLFLSAGECA
;
A
#
# COMPACT_ATOMS: atom_id res chain seq x y z
N MET A 1 5.25 -18.66 7.10
CA MET A 1 5.34 -17.19 7.01
C MET A 1 4.15 -16.72 6.19
N GLN A 2 3.23 -15.95 6.78
CA GLN A 2 2.02 -15.52 6.08
C GLN A 2 2.36 -14.32 5.19
N SER A 3 1.95 -14.39 3.92
CA SER A 3 2.13 -13.30 2.96
C SER A 3 0.77 -12.73 2.57
N LEU A 4 0.70 -11.41 2.42
CA LEU A 4 -0.46 -10.72 1.90
C LEU A 4 -0.04 -9.90 0.67
N ASP A 5 -0.64 -10.22 -0.47
CA ASP A 5 -0.46 -9.45 -1.70
C ASP A 5 -1.65 -8.51 -1.87
N ILE A 6 -1.37 -7.21 -1.98
CA ILE A 6 -2.37 -6.16 -2.12
C ILE A 6 -2.02 -5.24 -3.28
N GLN A 7 -3.08 -4.69 -3.85
CA GLN A 7 -3.01 -3.66 -4.88
C GLN A 7 -3.73 -2.43 -4.36
N GLY A 8 -3.13 -1.28 -4.63
CA GLY A 8 -3.72 0.02 -4.38
C GLY A 8 -3.47 0.98 -5.54
N PHE A 9 -4.19 2.08 -5.51
CA PHE A 9 -4.06 3.17 -6.46
C PHE A 9 -4.09 4.50 -5.72
N SER A 10 -3.48 5.52 -6.31
CA SER A 10 -3.47 6.86 -5.74
C SER A 10 -3.52 7.89 -6.85
N TYR A 11 -4.24 8.98 -6.56
CA TYR A 11 -4.26 10.21 -7.36
C TYR A 11 -3.20 11.21 -6.87
N GLU A 12 -2.58 10.93 -5.72
CA GLU A 12 -1.52 11.77 -5.17
C GLU A 12 -0.23 11.64 -5.98
N GLU A 13 0.57 12.70 -6.01
CA GLU A 13 1.88 12.64 -6.63
C GLU A 13 2.81 11.68 -5.89
N ARG A 14 3.62 10.95 -6.66
CA ARG A 14 4.64 10.01 -6.15
C ARG A 14 5.56 10.60 -5.09
N GLN A 15 5.89 11.88 -5.25
CA GLN A 15 6.81 12.59 -4.37
C GLN A 15 6.21 12.82 -2.97
N GLY A 16 4.88 12.89 -2.85
CA GLY A 16 4.19 12.99 -1.57
C GLY A 16 3.87 11.62 -0.95
N LEU A 17 3.29 10.73 -1.75
CA LEU A 17 2.79 9.44 -1.23
C LEU A 17 3.91 8.51 -0.77
N LEU A 18 4.99 8.36 -1.55
CA LEU A 18 6.01 7.35 -1.27
C LEU A 18 6.79 7.62 0.03
N PRO A 19 7.20 8.87 0.34
CA PRO A 19 7.73 9.20 1.67
C PRO A 19 6.72 9.00 2.79
N SER A 20 5.45 9.37 2.59
CA SER A 20 4.40 9.18 3.60
C SER A 20 4.21 7.69 3.94
N LEU A 21 4.16 6.82 2.94
CA LEU A 21 4.08 5.37 3.14
C LEU A 21 5.35 4.81 3.81
N THR A 22 6.53 5.32 3.43
CA THR A 22 7.79 4.92 4.06
C THR A 22 7.79 5.25 5.55
N SER A 23 7.31 6.44 5.94
CA SER A 23 7.13 6.80 7.36
C SER A 23 6.13 5.87 8.03
N ALA A 24 4.95 5.68 7.42
CA ALA A 24 3.91 4.81 7.97
C ALA A 24 4.41 3.38 8.26
N PHE A 25 5.22 2.81 7.35
CA PHE A 25 5.83 1.50 7.58
C PHE A 25 6.80 1.52 8.77
N ALA A 26 7.65 2.54 8.88
CA ALA A 26 8.60 2.68 9.98
C ALA A 26 7.89 2.91 11.34
N ASP A 27 6.87 3.76 11.37
CA ASP A 27 6.09 4.10 12.57
C ASP A 27 5.33 2.89 13.12
N CYS A 28 4.93 1.98 12.23
CA CYS A 28 4.31 0.70 12.62
C CYS A 28 5.35 -0.39 12.99
N GLY A 29 6.64 -0.07 13.00
CA GLY A 29 7.73 -1.01 13.29
C GLY A 29 8.01 -2.01 12.16
N GLY A 30 7.63 -1.67 10.92
CA GLY A 30 7.86 -2.49 9.74
C GLY A 30 9.23 -2.28 9.10
N TRP A 31 9.69 -3.30 8.39
CA TRP A 31 10.93 -3.30 7.63
C TRP A 31 10.64 -3.35 6.13
N ILE A 32 11.08 -2.34 5.40
CA ILE A 32 11.01 -2.37 3.93
C ILE A 32 12.14 -3.27 3.43
N LEU A 33 11.77 -4.45 2.93
CA LEU A 33 12.72 -5.38 2.33
C LEU A 33 13.14 -4.92 0.93
N ASN A 34 12.18 -4.39 0.17
CA ASN A 34 12.41 -3.93 -1.18
C ASN A 34 11.40 -2.85 -1.57
N ARG A 35 11.85 -1.90 -2.40
CA ARG A 35 11.03 -0.95 -3.12
C ARG A 35 11.48 -0.94 -4.57
N ARG A 36 10.58 -1.31 -5.48
CA ARG A 36 10.88 -1.42 -6.91
C ARG A 36 9.94 -0.55 -7.73
N THR A 37 10.47 0.25 -8.64
CA THR A 37 9.67 0.87 -9.69
C THR A 37 9.44 -0.18 -10.78
N LEU A 38 8.18 -0.58 -10.99
CA LEU A 38 7.82 -1.57 -12.02
C LEU A 38 7.57 -0.90 -13.37
N SER A 39 7.03 0.32 -13.35
CA SER A 39 6.76 1.13 -14.54
C SER A 39 6.75 2.64 -14.19
N PRO A 40 6.65 3.54 -15.19
CA PRO A 40 6.47 4.96 -14.96
C PRO A 40 5.23 5.32 -14.13
N THR A 41 4.25 4.43 -13.96
CA THR A 41 3.06 4.65 -13.14
C THR A 41 2.90 3.62 -12.01
N THR A 42 3.72 2.58 -11.94
CA THR A 42 3.59 1.53 -10.91
C THR A 42 4.84 1.38 -10.03
N VAL A 43 4.65 1.32 -8.72
CA VAL A 43 5.69 1.02 -7.71
C VAL A 43 5.26 -0.15 -6.85
N GLU A 44 6.20 -1.01 -6.48
CA GLU A 44 5.99 -2.11 -5.55
C GLU A 44 6.81 -1.89 -4.28
N PHE A 45 6.19 -2.13 -3.13
CA PHE A 45 6.84 -2.33 -1.85
C PHE A 45 6.73 -3.78 -1.41
N ARG A 46 7.79 -4.28 -0.80
CA ARG A 46 7.75 -5.48 0.02
C ARG A 46 8.17 -5.12 1.43
N VAL A 47 7.26 -5.32 2.38
CA VAL A 47 7.42 -4.90 3.78
C VAL A 47 7.16 -6.09 4.69
N GLU A 48 7.93 -6.20 5.76
CA GLU A 48 7.65 -7.14 6.86
C GLU A 48 7.23 -6.37 8.09
N ILE A 49 6.22 -6.88 8.81
CA ILE A 49 5.72 -6.26 10.03
C ILE A 49 5.22 -7.33 10.99
N GLN A 50 5.20 -7.03 12.29
CA GLN A 50 4.56 -7.90 13.27
C GLN A 50 3.04 -7.80 13.19
N LEU A 51 2.35 -8.94 13.33
CA LEU A 51 0.89 -9.02 13.28
C LEU A 51 0.20 -8.09 14.31
N ARG A 52 0.84 -7.83 15.45
CA ARG A 52 0.32 -6.88 16.47
C ARG A 52 0.03 -5.48 15.93
N ALA A 53 0.80 -5.02 14.94
CA ALA A 53 0.75 -3.67 14.38
C ALA A 53 -0.10 -3.57 13.11
N VAL A 54 -0.78 -4.66 12.70
CA VAL A 54 -1.50 -4.70 11.42
C VAL A 54 -2.68 -3.71 11.35
N ILE A 55 -3.31 -3.39 12.49
CA ILE A 55 -4.40 -2.42 12.56
C ILE A 55 -3.86 -1.02 12.28
N ASP A 56 -2.77 -0.65 12.95
CA ASP A 56 -2.14 0.67 12.81
C ASP A 56 -1.57 0.85 11.41
N LEU A 57 -0.96 -0.20 10.86
CA LEU A 57 -0.51 -0.22 9.48
C LEU A 57 -1.65 0.01 8.49
N TYR A 58 -2.75 -0.74 8.64
CA TYR A 58 -3.89 -0.61 7.74
C TYR A 58 -4.48 0.80 7.79
N ALA A 59 -4.67 1.36 8.98
CA ALA A 59 -5.15 2.73 9.15
C ALA A 59 -4.18 3.75 8.52
N SER A 60 -2.88 3.58 8.74
CA SER A 60 -1.85 4.49 8.22
C SER A 60 -1.79 4.49 6.69
N ILE A 61 -1.92 3.31 6.05
CA ILE A 61 -1.97 3.19 4.58
C ILE A 61 -3.18 3.94 4.01
N ILE A 62 -4.36 3.80 4.60
CA ILE A 62 -5.54 4.51 4.12
C ILE A 62 -5.40 6.02 4.36
N SER A 63 -4.86 6.42 5.51
CA SER A 63 -4.65 7.83 5.84
C SER A 63 -3.64 8.55 4.94
N SER A 64 -2.74 7.81 4.28
CA SER A 64 -1.79 8.40 3.32
C SER A 64 -2.42 8.73 1.97
N GLY A 65 -3.72 8.49 1.77
CA GLY A 65 -4.39 8.68 0.47
C GLY A 65 -4.15 7.54 -0.53
N LEU A 66 -3.79 6.35 -0.03
CA LEU A 66 -3.75 5.15 -0.85
C LEU A 66 -5.10 4.45 -0.80
N GLU A 67 -5.74 4.31 -1.95
CA GLU A 67 -6.96 3.54 -2.11
C GLU A 67 -6.61 2.08 -2.36
N LEU A 68 -7.22 1.14 -1.63
CA LEU A 68 -6.97 -0.28 -1.82
C LEU A 68 -8.06 -0.92 -2.68
N THR A 69 -7.69 -1.98 -3.40
CA THR A 69 -8.71 -2.84 -4.00
C THR A 69 -9.53 -3.53 -2.91
N ARG A 70 -10.73 -4.00 -3.27
CA ARG A 70 -11.58 -4.82 -2.38
C ARG A 70 -10.81 -6.00 -1.79
N ALA A 71 -9.98 -6.66 -2.59
CA ALA A 71 -9.14 -7.77 -2.14
C ALA A 71 -8.14 -7.32 -1.05
N GLY A 72 -7.52 -6.15 -1.23
CA GLY A 72 -6.63 -5.56 -0.22
C GLY A 72 -7.33 -5.27 1.10
N HIS A 73 -8.51 -4.64 1.06
CA HIS A 73 -9.31 -4.39 2.26
C HIS A 73 -9.72 -5.69 2.97
N LEU A 74 -10.13 -6.73 2.22
CA LEU A 74 -10.48 -8.03 2.80
C LEU A 74 -9.26 -8.71 3.42
N GLY A 75 -8.09 -8.62 2.78
CA GLY A 75 -6.82 -9.16 3.29
C GLY A 75 -6.42 -8.54 4.63
N PHE A 76 -6.41 -7.21 4.72
CA PHE A 76 -6.17 -6.52 6.00
C PHE A 76 -7.22 -6.84 7.05
N THR A 77 -8.51 -6.85 6.68
CA THR A 77 -9.61 -7.19 7.60
C THR A 77 -9.42 -8.60 8.18
N HIS A 78 -9.00 -9.56 7.35
CA HIS A 78 -8.69 -10.90 7.80
C HIS A 78 -7.54 -10.90 8.82
N LEU A 79 -6.43 -10.21 8.54
CA LEU A 79 -5.31 -10.10 9.48
C LEU A 79 -5.70 -9.42 10.80
N CYS A 80 -6.48 -8.35 10.75
CA CYS A 80 -7.02 -7.69 11.94
C CYS A 80 -7.91 -8.64 12.76
N THR A 81 -8.69 -9.49 12.08
CA THR A 81 -9.52 -10.52 12.71
C THR A 81 -8.67 -11.62 13.35
N CYS A 82 -7.63 -12.09 12.66
CA CYS A 82 -6.65 -13.03 13.23
C CYS A 82 -6.00 -12.45 14.48
N ARG A 83 -5.45 -11.23 14.39
CA ARG A 83 -4.87 -10.50 15.53
C ARG A 83 -5.85 -10.43 16.72
N LYS A 84 -7.12 -10.13 16.48
CA LYS A 84 -8.15 -10.05 17.53
C LYS A 84 -8.36 -11.39 18.26
N ASN A 85 -8.23 -12.51 17.57
CA ASN A 85 -8.49 -13.84 18.13
C ASN A 85 -7.22 -14.52 18.68
N LEU A 86 -6.04 -13.95 18.43
CA LEU A 86 -4.78 -14.42 19.02
C LEU A 86 -4.56 -13.72 20.36
N THR A 87 -4.31 -14.51 21.40
CA THR A 87 -4.21 -14.02 22.78
C THR A 87 -2.80 -14.05 23.33
N THR A 88 -1.89 -14.84 22.75
CA THR A 88 -0.52 -14.94 23.26
C THR A 88 0.39 -13.87 22.63
N PRO A 89 1.32 -13.29 23.41
CA PRO A 89 2.30 -12.34 22.87
C PRO A 89 3.19 -12.93 21.77
N ALA A 90 3.43 -14.24 21.81
CA ALA A 90 4.20 -14.96 20.80
C ALA A 90 3.45 -15.00 19.45
N ASP A 91 2.14 -15.28 19.48
CA ASP A 91 1.31 -15.30 18.27
C ASP A 91 1.17 -13.90 17.65
N LEU A 92 1.05 -12.86 18.48
CA LEU A 92 1.01 -11.47 18.03
C LEU A 92 2.37 -10.95 17.52
N GLY A 93 3.47 -11.62 17.87
CA GLY A 93 4.82 -11.32 17.41
C GLY A 93 5.17 -11.94 16.05
N GLN A 94 4.26 -12.71 15.45
CA GLN A 94 4.47 -13.32 14.14
C GLN A 94 4.71 -12.26 13.08
N ILE A 95 5.72 -12.49 12.24
CA ILE A 95 6.05 -11.61 11.12
C ILE A 95 5.18 -11.99 9.92
N ILE A 96 4.51 -10.98 9.36
CA ILE A 96 3.77 -11.07 8.11
C ILE A 96 4.54 -10.28 7.03
N THR A 97 4.57 -10.83 5.83
CA THR A 97 5.14 -10.14 4.66
C THR A 97 3.99 -9.55 3.85
N ILE A 98 4.09 -8.28 3.47
CA ILE A 98 3.11 -7.59 2.64
C ILE A 98 3.79 -7.18 1.35
N ARG A 99 3.24 -7.61 0.22
CA ARG A 99 3.58 -7.09 -1.10
C ARG A 99 2.50 -6.09 -1.50
N LEU A 100 2.87 -4.82 -1.57
CA LEU A 100 1.98 -3.74 -1.98
C LEU A 100 2.40 -3.22 -3.34
N GLU A 101 1.51 -3.37 -4.32
CA GLU A 101 1.65 -2.76 -5.63
C GLU A 101 0.77 -1.51 -5.70
N ILE A 102 1.34 -0.40 -6.14
CA ILE A 102 0.71 0.91 -6.19
C ILE A 102 0.71 1.41 -7.62
N SER A 103 -0.48 1.66 -8.16
CA SER A 103 -0.67 2.31 -9.45
C SER A 103 -1.02 3.78 -9.25
N PHE A 104 -0.14 4.66 -9.71
CA PHE A 104 -0.36 6.10 -9.74
C PHE A 104 -1.21 6.42 -10.97
N LEU A 105 -2.40 6.94 -10.72
CA LEU A 105 -3.29 7.36 -11.78
C LEU A 105 -2.91 8.79 -12.15
N GLU A 106 -2.59 9.01 -13.42
CA GLU A 106 -2.36 10.36 -13.92
C GLU A 106 -3.69 11.10 -13.95
N ASP A 107 -3.71 12.34 -13.46
CA ASP A 107 -4.77 13.26 -13.82
C ASP A 107 -4.74 13.41 -15.34
N ALA A 108 -5.87 13.16 -16.00
CA ALA A 108 -6.07 13.62 -17.36
C ALA A 108 -6.04 15.16 -17.33
N THR A 109 -4.83 15.73 -17.40
CA THR A 109 -4.65 17.17 -17.53
C THR A 109 -5.35 17.62 -18.81
N LEU A 110 -6.00 18.79 -18.80
CA LEU A 110 -6.65 19.31 -20.03
C LEU A 110 -5.68 19.32 -21.23
N GLN A 111 -4.37 19.50 -20.99
CA GLN A 111 -3.32 19.32 -21.99
C GLN A 111 -3.33 17.95 -22.69
N SER A 112 -3.50 16.82 -21.98
CA SER A 112 -3.52 15.49 -22.61
C SER A 112 -4.76 15.28 -23.47
N LEU A 113 -5.90 15.86 -23.06
CA LEU A 113 -7.13 15.90 -23.86
C LEU A 113 -6.98 16.76 -25.12
N PHE A 114 -6.34 17.94 -25.02
CA PHE A 114 -6.07 18.79 -26.19
C PHE A 114 -5.10 18.14 -27.18
N LEU A 115 -4.08 17.42 -26.70
CA LEU A 115 -3.17 16.69 -27.58
C LEU A 115 -3.88 15.55 -28.32
N SER A 116 -4.79 14.82 -27.67
CA SER A 116 -5.61 13.78 -28.35
C SER A 116 -6.63 14.34 -29.34
N ALA A 117 -7.10 15.58 -29.14
CA ALA A 117 -8.04 16.24 -30.04
C ALA A 117 -7.37 16.89 -31.26
N GLY A 118 -6.05 17.14 -31.19
CA GLY A 118 -5.27 17.77 -32.25
C GLY A 118 -4.77 16.83 -33.36
N GLU A 119 -4.91 15.50 -33.19
CA GLU A 119 -4.50 14.51 -34.21
C GLU A 119 -5.56 14.26 -35.30
N CYS A 120 -6.73 14.91 -35.20
CA CYS A 120 -7.75 14.96 -36.25
C CYS A 120 -7.74 16.33 -36.95
N ALA A 121 -6.66 16.68 -37.66
CA ALA A 121 -6.65 17.81 -38.60
C ALA A 121 -5.77 17.51 -39.82
#